data_AF-A0A954RFB3-F1
#
_entry.id   AF-A0A954RFB3-F1
#
_cell.length_a   1.000
_cell.length_b   1.000
_cell.length_c   1.000
_cell.angle_alpha   90.00
_cell.angle_beta   90.00
_cell.angle_gamma   90.00
#
_symmetry.space_group_name_H-M   'P 1'
#
loop_
_entity.id
_entity.type
_entity.pdbx_description
1 polymer ?
#
loop_
_entity_poly.entity_id
_entity_poly.type
_entity_poly.pdbx_seq_one_letter_code
_entity_poly.pdbx_strand_id
1 'polypeptide(L)'
;YSGPREMNYWTGLVLMLITLGLGLTGYLLPWDQKGYWATKVATELMSLPPGGAYIQKLVVGGENYGHFTLTRFFAMHAGVLPALLVAVLGLHLTLFRRHGVTTLPQKWRDDEYFWPGQVFKDAVGCLALLGVVLYITIDHHGAELGPPAEPTEAYGAARPEWYYLFLFQLLKKFHNEFVGAIVVPGLVMGFLFALPVVARIKYGHLVNVVVIITLIIGAGYLTYEAIYHDQYATLDIEEPSDTKARLRHLERVNASREYQEARHLAEHEYERTRELVSFYGIPKQGAASSIVHDDPEIQGPRIFKRNCASCHSYLNEEGEGIAGPRAPRDDEGNLVESPEAYAAPNLYGFATRQWFADILDPKKVADHDMFGSTSHAEGDMAAFVKDELDGLNPDQQRKLEQIVAALSAEASLASQIDDDAKALADGTLEQGRAAVAEAIDSQACTDCHKFHDEGELGYGPDLTGYGSYEWLYGLIANPAHERFYGDSNDRMPLFAEHPETPSLNLLSPH
;
A
#
# COMPACT_ATOMS: atom_id res chain seq x y z
N TYR A 1 -41.38 11.31 14.72
CA TYR A 1 -40.94 10.62 15.94
C TYR A 1 -41.80 10.95 17.16
N SER A 2 -42.47 12.11 17.23
CA SER A 2 -43.42 12.41 18.32
C SER A 2 -44.67 11.51 18.30
N GLY A 3 -45.31 11.34 19.45
CA GLY A 3 -46.45 10.44 19.63
C GLY A 3 -47.61 10.69 18.66
N PRO A 4 -48.31 9.64 18.18
CA PRO A 4 -48.21 8.21 18.53
C PRO A 4 -47.19 7.39 17.71
N ARG A 5 -46.18 8.03 17.09
CA ARG A 5 -45.27 7.40 16.11
C ARG A 5 -43.89 7.05 16.66
N GLU A 6 -43.74 6.93 17.99
CA GLU A 6 -42.46 6.59 18.62
C GLU A 6 -41.98 5.20 18.16
N MET A 7 -42.87 4.21 18.14
CA MET A 7 -42.56 2.85 17.70
C MET A 7 -42.13 2.79 16.23
N ASN A 8 -42.78 3.58 15.36
CA ASN A 8 -42.39 3.66 13.95
C ASN A 8 -41.00 4.26 13.78
N TYR A 9 -40.62 5.21 14.65
CA TYR A 9 -39.29 5.80 14.63
C TYR A 9 -38.22 4.80 15.07
N TRP A 10 -38.45 4.04 16.16
CA TRP A 10 -37.50 3.02 16.61
C TRP A 10 -37.31 1.89 15.60
N THR A 11 -38.38 1.43 14.93
CA THR A 11 -38.21 0.45 13.84
C THR A 11 -37.43 1.05 12.67
N GLY A 12 -37.57 2.35 12.39
CA GLY A 12 -36.73 3.07 11.43
C GLY A 12 -35.25 3.12 11.82
N LEU A 13 -34.93 3.34 13.11
CA LEU A 13 -33.55 3.28 13.61
C LEU A 13 -32.96 1.86 13.50
N VAL A 14 -33.76 0.83 13.78
CA VAL A 14 -33.33 -0.56 13.60
C VAL A 14 -33.08 -0.86 12.11
N LEU A 15 -33.94 -0.39 11.21
CA LEU A 15 -33.71 -0.52 9.76
C LEU A 15 -32.41 0.16 9.34
N MET A 16 -32.13 1.36 9.85
CA MET A 16 -30.87 2.06 9.60
C MET A 16 -29.66 1.22 10.05
N LEU A 17 -29.69 0.64 11.25
CA LEU A 17 -28.62 -0.23 11.75
C LEU A 17 -28.43 -1.49 10.91
N ILE A 18 -29.52 -2.11 10.44
CA ILE A 18 -29.45 -3.26 9.53
C ILE A 18 -28.84 -2.86 8.19
N THR A 19 -29.23 -1.71 7.63
CA THR A 19 -28.66 -1.19 6.37
C THR A 19 -27.16 -0.89 6.49
N LEU A 20 -26.72 -0.30 7.60
CA LEU A 20 -25.30 -0.12 7.90
C LEU A 20 -24.58 -1.48 8.00
N GLY A 21 -25.18 -2.45 8.70
CA GLY A 21 -24.68 -3.82 8.78
C GLY A 21 -24.57 -4.53 7.43
N LEU A 22 -25.52 -4.29 6.51
CA LEU A 22 -25.45 -4.78 5.14
C LEU A 22 -24.28 -4.14 4.38
N GLY A 23 -24.10 -2.82 4.50
CA GLY A 23 -22.96 -2.12 3.91
C GLY A 23 -21.62 -2.70 4.36
N LEU A 24 -21.47 -2.95 5.67
CA LEU A 24 -20.24 -3.53 6.22
C LEU A 24 -20.00 -4.99 5.78
N THR A 25 -21.02 -5.83 5.87
CA THR A 25 -20.87 -7.28 5.56
C THR A 25 -20.74 -7.55 4.07
N GLY A 26 -21.28 -6.69 3.22
CA GLY A 26 -21.16 -6.79 1.76
C GLY A 26 -19.77 -6.37 1.27
N TYR A 27 -19.12 -5.48 2.02
CA TYR A 27 -17.83 -4.92 1.66
C TYR A 27 -16.69 -5.94 1.62
N LEU A 28 -16.78 -6.99 2.43
CA LEU A 28 -15.81 -8.08 2.43
C LEU A 28 -15.90 -8.97 1.18
N LEU A 29 -17.07 -9.04 0.53
CA LEU A 29 -17.37 -10.07 -0.47
C LEU A 29 -16.51 -10.00 -1.75
N PRO A 30 -16.13 -8.82 -2.25
CA PRO A 30 -15.17 -8.72 -3.35
C PRO A 30 -13.79 -9.31 -3.05
N TRP A 31 -13.41 -9.39 -1.77
CA TRP A 31 -12.11 -9.88 -1.30
C TRP A 31 -10.92 -9.13 -1.91
N ASP A 32 -11.06 -7.81 -2.06
CA ASP A 32 -10.01 -6.89 -2.44
C ASP A 32 -9.30 -6.31 -1.20
N GLN A 33 -8.18 -5.60 -1.43
CA GLN A 33 -7.42 -4.99 -0.34
C GLN A 33 -8.29 -4.10 0.56
N LYS A 34 -9.12 -3.25 -0.04
CA LYS A 34 -9.96 -2.31 0.71
C LYS A 34 -10.99 -3.04 1.59
N GLY A 35 -11.69 -4.02 1.04
CA GLY A 35 -12.70 -4.83 1.73
C GLY A 35 -12.14 -5.70 2.85
N TYR A 36 -10.99 -6.34 2.60
CA TYR A 36 -10.29 -7.16 3.59
C TYR A 36 -9.85 -6.33 4.80
N TRP A 37 -9.11 -5.23 4.56
CA TRP A 37 -8.53 -4.42 5.63
C TRP A 37 -9.59 -3.64 6.41
N ALA A 38 -10.64 -3.12 5.74
CA ALA A 38 -11.75 -2.48 6.44
C ALA A 38 -12.51 -3.45 7.35
N THR A 39 -12.70 -4.70 6.92
CA THR A 39 -13.36 -5.73 7.75
C THR A 39 -12.51 -6.13 8.94
N LYS A 40 -11.19 -6.25 8.75
CA LYS A 40 -10.25 -6.51 9.84
C LYS A 40 -10.36 -5.44 10.94
N VAL A 41 -10.30 -4.16 10.56
CA VAL A 41 -10.48 -3.05 11.51
C VAL A 41 -11.86 -3.13 12.20
N ALA A 42 -12.94 -3.33 11.45
CA ALA A 42 -14.29 -3.37 12.03
C ALA A 42 -14.48 -4.52 13.05
N THR A 43 -13.90 -5.68 12.77
CA THR A 43 -13.99 -6.86 13.66
C THR A 43 -13.00 -6.77 14.83
N GLU A 44 -11.86 -6.09 14.67
CA GLU A 44 -10.98 -5.72 15.78
C GLU A 44 -11.68 -4.78 16.76
N LEU A 45 -12.41 -3.77 16.28
CA LEU A 45 -13.21 -2.88 17.14
C LEU A 45 -14.31 -3.66 17.90
N MET A 46 -14.88 -4.71 17.30
CA MET A 46 -15.85 -5.60 17.95
C MET A 46 -15.24 -6.37 19.12
N SER A 47 -13.92 -6.54 19.16
CA SER A 47 -13.21 -7.26 20.24
C SER A 47 -13.08 -6.45 21.53
N LEU A 48 -13.17 -5.12 21.45
CA LEU A 48 -12.89 -4.20 22.55
C LEU A 48 -13.86 -4.31 23.75
N PRO A 49 -15.18 -4.48 23.57
CA PRO A 49 -16.09 -4.64 24.70
C PRO A 49 -15.86 -5.96 25.47
N PRO A 50 -16.26 -6.06 26.75
CA PRO A 50 -16.20 -7.31 27.50
C PRO A 50 -16.94 -8.46 26.79
N GLY A 51 -16.23 -9.57 26.53
CA GLY A 51 -16.75 -10.71 25.75
C GLY A 51 -16.67 -10.54 24.24
N GLY A 52 -16.24 -9.37 23.74
CA GLY A 52 -16.11 -9.04 22.33
C GLY A 52 -15.15 -9.97 21.58
N ALA A 53 -14.01 -10.33 22.17
CA ALA A 53 -13.05 -11.25 21.56
C ALA A 53 -13.66 -12.63 21.18
N TYR A 54 -14.58 -13.15 22.00
CA TYR A 54 -15.30 -14.39 21.68
C TYR A 54 -16.26 -14.19 20.50
N ILE A 55 -16.96 -13.05 20.46
CA ILE A 55 -17.84 -12.68 19.34
C ILE A 55 -17.03 -12.49 18.05
N GLN A 56 -15.89 -11.81 18.12
CA GLN A 56 -14.99 -11.63 16.98
C GLN A 56 -14.53 -12.99 16.44
N LYS A 57 -14.03 -13.89 17.30
CA LYS A 57 -13.60 -15.23 16.88
C LYS A 57 -14.74 -16.04 16.27
N LEU A 58 -15.97 -15.88 16.76
CA LEU A 58 -17.16 -16.49 16.17
C LEU A 58 -17.50 -15.90 14.79
N VAL A 59 -17.41 -14.59 14.63
CA VAL A 59 -17.73 -13.91 13.36
C VAL A 59 -16.66 -14.21 12.30
N VAL A 60 -15.38 -14.11 12.66
CA VAL A 60 -14.24 -14.38 11.78
C VAL A 60 -14.14 -15.87 11.44
N GLY A 61 -14.41 -16.75 12.40
CA GLY A 61 -14.45 -18.20 12.18
C GLY A 61 -13.08 -18.88 12.13
N GLY A 62 -12.04 -18.22 12.60
CA GLY A 62 -10.67 -18.73 12.70
C GLY A 62 -9.77 -17.74 13.44
N GLU A 63 -8.48 -18.04 13.51
CA GLU A 63 -7.46 -17.09 14.01
C GLU A 63 -7.05 -16.08 12.94
N ASN A 64 -7.10 -16.50 11.67
CA ASN A 64 -6.83 -15.66 10.51
C ASN A 64 -8.08 -15.50 9.64
N TYR A 65 -8.15 -14.37 8.93
CA TYR A 65 -9.19 -14.12 7.93
C TYR A 65 -8.94 -14.99 6.71
N GLY A 66 -9.97 -15.72 6.29
CA GLY A 66 -9.87 -16.60 5.13
C GLY A 66 -11.23 -17.11 4.68
N HIS A 67 -11.25 -18.30 4.09
CA HIS A 67 -12.45 -18.89 3.49
C HIS A 67 -13.63 -19.01 4.48
N PHE A 68 -13.37 -19.37 5.74
CA PHE A 68 -14.44 -19.45 6.76
C PHE A 68 -15.04 -18.08 7.09
N THR A 69 -14.24 -17.02 7.07
CA THR A 69 -14.73 -15.65 7.27
C THR A 69 -15.61 -15.23 6.10
N LEU A 70 -15.11 -15.39 4.87
CA LEU A 70 -15.83 -15.01 3.66
C LEU A 70 -17.20 -15.70 3.55
N THR A 71 -17.25 -17.02 3.76
CA THR A 71 -18.50 -17.80 3.67
C THR A 71 -19.53 -17.43 4.75
N ARG A 72 -19.09 -17.09 5.97
CA ARG A 72 -19.98 -16.60 7.04
C ARG A 72 -20.53 -15.21 6.74
N PHE A 73 -19.67 -14.30 6.28
CA PHE A 73 -20.09 -12.96 5.88
C PHE A 73 -21.04 -13.01 4.69
N PHE A 74 -20.78 -13.87 3.70
CA PHE A 74 -21.71 -14.12 2.59
C PHE A 74 -23.08 -14.60 3.10
N ALA A 75 -23.12 -15.61 3.97
CA ALA A 75 -24.38 -16.11 4.52
C ALA A 75 -25.13 -15.03 5.33
N MET A 76 -24.40 -14.20 6.08
CA MET A 76 -24.97 -13.09 6.84
C MET A 76 -25.52 -11.99 5.92
N HIS A 77 -24.76 -11.59 4.90
CA HIS A 77 -25.09 -10.51 3.99
C HIS A 77 -26.19 -10.86 2.98
N ALA A 78 -26.13 -12.05 2.37
CA ALA A 78 -27.08 -12.47 1.34
C ALA A 78 -28.34 -13.13 1.93
N GLY A 79 -28.26 -13.67 3.15
CA GLY A 79 -29.35 -14.42 3.79
C GLY A 79 -29.94 -13.72 5.00
N VAL A 80 -29.18 -13.69 6.11
CA VAL A 80 -29.71 -13.32 7.43
C VAL A 80 -30.15 -11.86 7.51
N LEU A 81 -29.28 -10.92 7.12
CA LEU A 81 -29.57 -9.48 7.21
C LEU A 81 -30.70 -9.03 6.27
N PRO A 82 -30.78 -9.48 5.00
CA PRO A 82 -31.91 -9.16 4.13
C PRO A 82 -33.23 -9.72 4.66
N ALA A 83 -33.25 -10.94 5.19
CA ALA A 83 -34.46 -11.51 5.80
C ALA A 83 -34.93 -10.69 7.00
N LEU A 84 -33.99 -10.26 7.85
CA LEU A 84 -34.27 -9.37 8.98
C LEU A 84 -34.77 -8.00 8.50
N LEU A 85 -34.15 -7.43 7.46
CA LEU A 85 -34.57 -6.16 6.85
C LEU A 85 -36.02 -6.23 6.37
N VAL A 86 -36.39 -7.29 5.64
CA VAL A 86 -37.77 -7.49 5.16
C VAL A 86 -38.75 -7.62 6.31
N ALA A 87 -38.41 -8.38 7.36
CA ALA A 87 -39.27 -8.56 8.53
C ALA A 87 -39.52 -7.24 9.28
N VAL A 88 -38.46 -6.47 9.55
CA VAL A 88 -38.56 -5.17 10.24
C VAL A 88 -39.22 -4.13 9.34
N LEU A 89 -39.00 -4.17 8.02
CA LEU A 89 -39.66 -3.28 7.05
C LEU A 89 -41.17 -3.53 7.02
N GLY A 90 -41.61 -4.80 7.02
CA GLY A 90 -43.02 -5.16 7.11
C GLY A 90 -43.69 -4.62 8.38
N LEU A 91 -43.01 -4.74 9.52
CA LEU A 91 -43.45 -4.15 10.79
C LEU A 91 -43.50 -2.61 10.71
N HIS A 92 -42.46 -1.97 10.16
CA HIS A 92 -42.39 -0.52 9.98
C HIS A 92 -43.56 -0.01 9.11
N LEU A 93 -43.83 -0.64 7.97
CA LEU A 93 -44.94 -0.28 7.10
C LEU A 93 -46.32 -0.48 7.75
N THR A 94 -46.48 -1.52 8.56
CA THR A 94 -47.72 -1.78 9.29
C THR A 94 -47.98 -0.72 10.36
N LEU A 95 -46.95 -0.32 11.12
CA LEU A 95 -47.03 0.77 12.09
C LEU A 95 -47.30 2.11 11.42
N PHE A 96 -46.64 2.38 10.28
CA PHE A 96 -46.88 3.56 9.46
C PHE A 96 -48.34 3.63 9.00
N ARG A 97 -48.90 2.53 8.47
CA ARG A 97 -50.30 2.48 8.04
C ARG A 97 -51.29 2.66 9.20
N ARG A 98 -50.96 2.18 10.40
CA ARG A 98 -51.81 2.33 11.58
C ARG A 98 -51.82 3.75 12.14
N HIS A 99 -50.68 4.45 12.12
CA HIS A 99 -50.52 5.76 12.76
C HIS A 99 -50.62 6.96 11.81
N GLY A 100 -50.66 6.72 10.49
CA GLY A 100 -50.83 7.76 9.47
C GLY A 100 -49.63 8.68 9.28
N VAL A 101 -49.69 9.49 8.21
CA VAL A 101 -48.64 10.44 7.81
C VAL A 101 -48.75 11.74 8.60
N THR A 102 -47.62 12.38 8.92
CA THR A 102 -47.62 13.76 9.42
C THR A 102 -47.48 14.70 8.23
N THR A 103 -48.53 15.43 7.90
CA THR A 103 -48.48 16.48 6.88
C THR A 103 -48.12 17.82 7.53
N LEU A 104 -47.43 18.68 6.78
CA LEU A 104 -47.42 20.10 7.13
C LEU A 104 -48.87 20.60 7.00
N PRO A 105 -49.41 21.35 7.97
CA PRO A 105 -50.79 21.82 7.89
C PRO A 105 -50.95 22.76 6.68
N GLN A 106 -51.56 22.25 5.61
CA GLN A 106 -51.90 23.03 4.43
C GLN A 106 -53.33 23.53 4.59
N LYS A 107 -53.53 24.85 4.68
CA LYS A 107 -54.83 25.47 4.97
C LYS A 107 -55.84 25.42 3.81
N TRP A 108 -55.40 24.92 2.64
CA TRP A 108 -56.09 25.13 1.36
C TRP A 108 -56.23 23.86 0.51
N ARG A 109 -55.89 22.69 1.05
CA ARG A 109 -55.93 21.42 0.31
C ARG A 109 -56.53 20.33 1.18
N ASP A 110 -57.56 19.68 0.65
CA ASP A 110 -58.19 18.52 1.28
C ASP A 110 -57.31 17.27 1.11
N ASP A 111 -57.53 16.28 1.97
CA ASP A 111 -56.87 14.98 1.87
C ASP A 111 -57.28 14.27 0.57
N GLU A 112 -56.29 13.82 -0.20
CA GLU A 112 -56.48 13.07 -1.45
C GLU A 112 -56.20 11.57 -1.26
N TYR A 113 -56.86 10.71 -2.05
CA TYR A 113 -56.51 9.29 -2.09
C TYR A 113 -55.08 9.10 -2.61
N PHE A 114 -54.37 8.12 -2.04
CA PHE A 114 -53.00 7.78 -2.45
C PHE A 114 -52.91 7.37 -3.93
N TRP A 115 -53.88 6.60 -4.40
CA TRP A 115 -54.03 6.24 -5.81
C TRP A 115 -55.05 7.17 -6.50
N PRO A 116 -54.79 7.64 -7.73
CA PRO A 116 -53.58 7.41 -8.54
C PRO A 116 -52.51 8.51 -8.39
N GLY A 117 -52.87 9.67 -7.83
CA GLY A 117 -52.06 10.89 -7.92
C GLY A 117 -50.71 10.80 -7.21
N GLN A 118 -50.68 10.32 -5.96
CA GLN A 118 -49.42 10.18 -5.22
C GLN A 118 -48.54 9.08 -5.81
N VAL A 119 -49.14 7.94 -6.18
CA VAL A 119 -48.40 6.83 -6.82
C VAL A 119 -47.72 7.28 -8.12
N PHE A 120 -48.38 8.10 -8.95
CA PHE A 120 -47.76 8.63 -10.15
C PHE A 120 -46.54 9.52 -9.83
N LYS A 121 -46.65 10.41 -8.84
CA LYS A 121 -45.54 11.26 -8.40
C LYS A 121 -44.38 10.44 -7.84
N ASP A 122 -44.68 9.46 -7.00
CA ASP A 122 -43.68 8.54 -6.43
C ASP A 122 -43.00 7.74 -7.54
N ALA A 123 -43.75 7.25 -8.54
CA ALA A 123 -43.19 6.53 -9.68
C ALA A 123 -42.27 7.40 -10.54
N VAL A 124 -42.66 8.64 -10.84
CA VAL A 124 -41.80 9.60 -11.55
C VAL A 124 -40.53 9.89 -10.75
N GLY A 125 -40.65 10.09 -9.43
CA GLY A 125 -39.50 10.29 -8.55
C GLY A 125 -38.56 9.09 -8.51
N CYS A 126 -39.09 7.87 -8.38
CA CYS A 126 -38.31 6.64 -8.40
C CYS A 126 -37.63 6.41 -9.76
N LEU A 127 -38.30 6.69 -10.87
CA LEU A 127 -37.73 6.57 -12.22
C LEU A 127 -36.64 7.61 -12.47
N ALA A 128 -36.84 8.85 -11.99
CA ALA A 128 -35.80 9.88 -12.06
C ALA A 128 -34.56 9.48 -11.26
N LEU A 129 -34.74 8.99 -10.02
CA LEU A 129 -33.64 8.49 -9.19
C LEU A 129 -32.94 7.30 -9.85
N LEU A 130 -33.69 6.34 -10.38
CA LEU A 130 -33.13 5.20 -11.11
C LEU A 130 -32.34 5.66 -12.34
N GLY A 131 -32.85 6.65 -13.09
CA GLY A 131 -32.15 7.24 -14.23
C GLY A 131 -30.82 7.88 -13.83
N VAL A 132 -30.77 8.61 -12.72
CA VAL A 132 -29.52 9.19 -12.18
C VAL A 132 -28.55 8.09 -11.77
N VAL A 133 -29.01 7.07 -11.04
CA VAL A 133 -28.15 5.95 -10.63
C VAL A 133 -27.60 5.21 -11.84
N LEU A 134 -28.43 4.90 -12.84
CA LEU A 134 -27.99 4.24 -14.07
C LEU A 134 -27.01 5.10 -14.87
N TYR A 135 -27.24 6.41 -14.95
CA TYR A 135 -26.30 7.33 -15.60
C TYR A 135 -24.93 7.27 -14.93
N ILE A 136 -24.87 7.41 -13.60
CA ILE A 136 -23.63 7.31 -12.82
C ILE A 136 -22.96 5.94 -13.03
N THR A 137 -23.73 4.85 -12.95
CA THR A 137 -23.17 3.48 -13.14
C THR A 137 -22.57 3.28 -14.54
N ILE A 138 -23.21 3.83 -15.59
CA ILE A 138 -22.71 3.72 -16.97
C ILE A 138 -21.47 4.61 -17.16
N ASP A 139 -21.50 5.83 -16.63
CA ASP A 139 -20.40 6.79 -16.74
C ASP A 139 -19.14 6.31 -16.01
N HIS A 140 -19.29 5.71 -14.83
CA HIS A 140 -18.20 5.19 -14.02
C HIS A 140 -17.87 3.71 -14.27
N HIS A 141 -18.47 3.06 -15.27
CA HIS A 141 -18.25 1.64 -15.60
C HIS A 141 -18.49 0.64 -14.44
N GLY A 142 -19.42 0.95 -13.53
CA GLY A 142 -19.77 0.09 -12.40
C GLY A 142 -19.02 0.42 -11.11
N ALA A 143 -19.00 -0.53 -10.17
CA ALA A 143 -18.24 -0.39 -8.93
C ALA A 143 -16.79 -0.80 -9.17
N GLU A 144 -15.86 0.09 -8.84
CA GLU A 144 -14.42 -0.17 -8.89
C GLU A 144 -14.09 -1.37 -7.98
N LEU A 145 -13.32 -2.31 -8.49
CA LEU A 145 -12.73 -3.41 -7.72
C LEU A 145 -11.27 -3.07 -7.47
N GLY A 146 -10.78 -3.28 -6.25
CA GLY A 146 -9.36 -3.17 -5.97
C GLY A 146 -8.57 -4.43 -6.41
N PRO A 147 -7.24 -4.41 -6.24
CA PRO A 147 -6.44 -5.61 -6.41
C PRO A 147 -6.83 -6.68 -5.37
N PRO A 148 -6.59 -7.97 -5.67
CA PRO A 148 -6.84 -9.05 -4.71
C PRO A 148 -6.18 -8.77 -3.35
N ALA A 149 -6.88 -9.10 -2.26
CA ALA A 149 -6.36 -8.87 -0.91
C ALA A 149 -5.06 -9.64 -0.64
N GLU A 150 -4.08 -8.95 -0.04
CA GLU A 150 -2.82 -9.52 0.43
C GLU A 150 -2.77 -9.43 1.97
N PRO A 151 -2.99 -10.55 2.68
CA PRO A 151 -2.97 -10.56 4.14
C PRO A 151 -1.60 -10.30 4.78
N THR A 152 -0.51 -10.50 4.03
CA THR A 152 0.85 -10.46 4.58
C THR A 152 1.43 -9.05 4.70
N GLU A 153 0.85 -8.07 4.00
CA GLU A 153 1.29 -6.67 4.03
C GLU A 153 0.13 -5.73 4.35
N ALA A 154 0.34 -4.84 5.33
CA ALA A 154 -0.65 -3.85 5.71
C ALA A 154 -0.92 -2.86 4.57
N TYR A 155 -2.20 -2.63 4.26
CA TYR A 155 -2.59 -1.65 3.25
C TYR A 155 -2.67 -0.24 3.85
N GLY A 156 -1.66 0.60 3.61
CA GLY A 156 -1.59 1.98 4.13
C GLY A 156 -2.76 2.89 3.71
N ALA A 157 -3.36 2.59 2.56
CA ALA A 157 -4.56 3.27 2.05
C ALA A 157 -5.89 2.61 2.47
N ALA A 158 -5.88 1.75 3.49
CA ALA A 158 -7.11 1.22 4.07
C ALA A 158 -7.96 2.36 4.68
N ARG A 159 -9.06 2.69 4.00
CA ARG A 159 -10.10 3.62 4.45
C ARG A 159 -11.45 2.98 4.21
N PRO A 160 -12.41 3.11 5.15
CA PRO A 160 -13.75 2.62 4.89
C PRO A 160 -14.46 3.49 3.86
N GLU A 161 -15.63 3.04 3.39
CA GLU A 161 -16.44 3.81 2.46
C GLU A 161 -16.86 5.18 2.99
N TRP A 162 -17.22 6.08 2.08
CA TRP A 162 -17.52 7.49 2.37
C TRP A 162 -18.57 7.70 3.49
N TYR A 163 -19.53 6.77 3.60
CA TYR A 163 -20.57 6.78 4.65
C TYR A 163 -20.07 6.32 6.03
N TYR A 164 -18.82 5.87 6.15
CA TYR A 164 -18.14 5.52 7.41
C TYR A 164 -16.89 6.37 7.70
N LEU A 165 -16.43 7.20 6.74
CA LEU A 165 -15.25 8.05 6.92
C LEU A 165 -15.29 8.93 8.17
N PHE A 166 -16.46 9.48 8.50
CA PHE A 166 -16.60 10.32 9.69
C PHE A 166 -16.35 9.54 11.00
N LEU A 167 -16.75 8.26 11.07
CA LEU A 167 -16.49 7.41 12.24
C LEU A 167 -15.00 7.06 12.33
N PHE A 168 -14.37 6.80 11.18
CA PHE A 168 -12.94 6.55 11.10
C PHE A 168 -12.12 7.77 11.57
N GLN A 169 -12.47 8.97 11.11
CA GLN A 169 -11.79 10.19 11.54
C GLN A 169 -12.08 10.52 13.01
N LEU A 170 -13.29 10.24 13.49
CA LEU A 170 -13.63 10.38 14.91
C LEU A 170 -12.74 9.49 15.78
N LEU A 171 -12.52 8.23 15.39
CA LEU A 171 -11.68 7.28 16.11
C LEU A 171 -10.25 7.81 16.29
N LYS A 172 -9.65 8.36 15.21
CA LYS A 172 -8.30 8.95 15.24
C LYS A 172 -8.13 10.11 16.22
N LYS A 173 -9.22 10.78 16.63
CA LYS A 173 -9.17 11.90 17.59
C LYS A 173 -9.09 11.45 19.05
N PHE A 174 -9.38 10.19 19.36
CA PHE A 174 -9.33 9.67 20.73
C PHE A 174 -8.08 8.84 20.96
N HIS A 175 -7.39 9.09 22.08
CA HIS A 175 -6.25 8.26 22.51
C HIS A 175 -6.67 6.83 22.90
N ASN A 176 -7.92 6.66 23.35
CA ASN A 176 -8.48 5.36 23.72
C ASN A 176 -9.51 4.93 22.68
N GLU A 177 -9.18 3.88 21.93
CA GLU A 177 -10.02 3.33 20.85
C GLU A 177 -11.40 2.87 21.34
N PHE A 178 -11.50 2.31 22.55
CA PHE A 178 -12.78 1.89 23.11
C PHE A 178 -13.74 3.08 23.30
N VAL A 179 -13.22 4.24 23.71
CA VAL A 179 -14.03 5.45 23.88
C VAL A 179 -14.51 5.96 22.52
N GLY A 180 -13.60 6.04 21.54
CA GLY A 180 -13.90 6.54 20.20
C GLY A 180 -14.83 5.63 19.39
N ALA A 181 -14.65 4.32 19.47
CA ALA A 181 -15.40 3.34 18.66
C ALA A 181 -16.71 2.88 19.30
N ILE A 182 -16.76 2.73 20.62
CA ILE A 182 -17.90 2.11 21.31
C ILE A 182 -18.69 3.14 22.12
N VAL A 183 -18.02 3.87 23.02
CA VAL A 183 -18.71 4.74 23.97
C VAL A 183 -19.36 5.93 23.26
N VAL A 184 -18.63 6.67 22.43
CA VAL A 184 -19.15 7.88 21.79
C VAL A 184 -20.27 7.54 20.79
N PRO A 185 -20.08 6.62 19.81
CA PRO A 185 -21.16 6.22 18.91
C PRO A 185 -22.34 5.59 19.67
N GLY A 186 -22.08 4.80 20.72
CA GLY A 186 -23.11 4.20 21.57
C GLY A 186 -23.96 5.25 22.31
N LEU A 187 -23.35 6.32 22.82
CA LEU A 187 -24.06 7.44 23.44
C LEU A 187 -24.87 8.23 22.42
N VAL A 188 -24.33 8.48 21.22
CA VAL A 188 -25.06 9.12 20.12
C VAL A 188 -26.27 8.27 19.73
N MET A 189 -26.08 6.96 19.52
CA MET A 189 -27.18 6.04 19.22
C MET A 189 -28.21 5.98 20.35
N GLY A 190 -27.76 5.92 21.61
CA GLY A 190 -28.64 5.96 22.78
C GLY A 190 -29.48 7.25 22.84
N PHE A 191 -28.87 8.39 22.52
CA PHE A 191 -29.59 9.66 22.38
C PHE A 191 -30.60 9.62 21.23
N LEU A 192 -30.24 9.07 20.06
CA LEU A 192 -31.16 8.91 18.93
C LEU A 192 -32.38 8.08 19.34
N PHE A 193 -32.20 6.96 20.04
CA PHE A 193 -33.31 6.17 20.59
C PHE A 193 -34.16 6.95 21.60
N ALA A 194 -33.55 7.83 22.39
CA ALA A 194 -34.23 8.66 23.38
C ALA A 194 -34.97 9.88 22.79
N LEU A 195 -34.72 10.25 21.52
CA LEU A 195 -35.33 11.43 20.87
C LEU A 195 -36.85 11.56 21.07
N PRO A 196 -37.67 10.51 20.89
CA PRO A 196 -39.12 10.60 21.10
C PRO A 196 -39.51 10.94 22.54
N VAL A 197 -38.71 10.50 23.52
CA VAL A 197 -38.94 10.73 24.95
C VAL A 197 -38.52 12.15 25.33
N VAL A 198 -37.33 12.58 24.89
CA VAL A 198 -36.81 13.94 25.12
C VAL A 198 -37.76 14.98 24.54
N ALA A 199 -38.35 14.71 23.37
CA ALA A 199 -39.29 15.60 22.69
C ALA A 199 -40.54 15.97 23.50
N ARG A 200 -40.89 15.19 24.54
CA ARG A 200 -42.04 15.47 25.42
C ARG A 200 -41.79 16.64 26.40
N ILE A 201 -40.54 17.04 26.57
CA ILE A 201 -40.14 18.15 27.44
C ILE A 201 -40.45 19.48 26.73
N LYS A 202 -40.77 20.54 27.50
CA LYS A 202 -41.19 21.87 27.02
C LYS A 202 -40.28 22.49 25.94
N TYR A 203 -39.00 22.12 25.89
CA TYR A 203 -38.02 22.53 24.85
C TYR A 203 -37.32 21.35 24.17
N GLY A 204 -37.78 20.12 24.38
CA GLY A 204 -37.12 18.91 23.91
C GLY A 204 -37.03 18.80 22.40
N HIS A 205 -38.05 19.27 21.67
CA HIS A 205 -38.01 19.28 20.21
C HIS A 205 -36.91 20.19 19.66
N LEU A 206 -36.73 21.38 20.24
CA LEU A 206 -35.65 22.29 19.85
C LEU A 206 -34.29 21.66 20.13
N VAL A 207 -34.10 21.06 21.31
CA VAL A 207 -32.87 20.34 21.67
C VAL A 207 -32.58 19.24 20.66
N ASN A 208 -33.58 18.42 20.32
CA ASN A 208 -33.44 17.35 19.34
C ASN A 208 -32.98 17.89 17.98
N VAL A 209 -33.60 18.96 17.48
CA VAL A 209 -33.26 19.57 16.18
C VAL A 209 -31.82 20.12 16.20
N VAL A 210 -31.44 20.86 17.25
CA VAL A 210 -30.09 21.41 17.39
C VAL A 210 -29.06 20.28 17.41
N VAL A 211 -29.28 19.22 18.21
CA VAL A 211 -28.35 18.10 18.30
C VAL A 211 -28.22 17.37 16.95
N ILE A 212 -29.31 17.10 16.25
CA ILE A 212 -29.25 16.45 14.92
C ILE A 212 -28.48 17.31 13.92
N ILE A 213 -28.73 18.62 13.88
CA ILE A 213 -27.99 19.54 12.99
C ILE A 213 -26.51 19.52 13.34
N THR A 214 -26.17 19.59 14.64
CA THR A 214 -24.78 19.50 15.10
C THR A 214 -24.13 18.17 14.72
N LEU A 215 -24.84 17.04 14.82
CA LEU A 215 -24.32 15.73 14.42
C LEU A 215 -24.09 15.64 12.91
N ILE A 216 -24.99 16.17 12.09
CA ILE A 216 -24.84 16.19 10.62
C ILE A 216 -23.66 17.09 10.22
N ILE A 217 -23.54 18.29 10.80
CA ILE A 217 -22.41 19.20 10.54
C ILE A 217 -21.11 18.56 11.02
N GLY A 218 -21.11 17.94 12.20
CA GLY A 218 -19.94 17.24 12.74
C GLY A 218 -19.51 16.07 11.85
N ALA A 219 -20.44 15.24 11.39
CA ALA A 219 -20.15 14.16 10.45
C ALA A 219 -19.60 14.69 9.12
N GLY A 220 -20.20 15.75 8.56
CA GLY A 220 -19.71 16.40 7.34
C GLY A 220 -18.29 16.98 7.51
N TYR A 221 -18.02 17.65 8.63
CA TYR A 221 -16.71 18.18 8.96
C TYR A 221 -15.65 17.07 9.11
N LEU A 222 -15.98 15.99 9.82
CA LEU A 222 -15.06 14.86 10.00
C LEU A 222 -14.78 14.13 8.69
N THR A 223 -15.79 13.95 7.82
CA THR A 223 -15.57 13.40 6.48
C THR A 223 -14.68 14.32 5.64
N TYR A 224 -14.90 15.64 5.67
CA TYR A 224 -14.03 16.61 5.00
C TYR A 224 -12.60 16.55 5.53
N GLU A 225 -12.42 16.51 6.86
CA GLU A 225 -11.11 16.44 7.50
C GLU A 225 -10.37 15.14 7.13
N ALA A 226 -11.07 14.01 7.03
CA ALA A 226 -10.50 12.74 6.57
C ALA A 226 -9.93 12.89 5.15
N ILE A 227 -10.73 13.42 4.21
CA ILE A 227 -10.34 13.63 2.82
C ILE A 227 -9.18 14.63 2.73
N TYR A 228 -9.24 15.72 3.50
CA TYR A 228 -8.20 16.74 3.56
C TYR A 228 -6.87 16.17 4.07
N HIS A 229 -6.88 15.31 5.08
CA HIS A 229 -5.68 14.63 5.57
C HIS A 229 -5.09 13.68 4.53
N ASP A 230 -5.95 12.91 3.85
CA ASP A 230 -5.51 11.97 2.82
C ASP A 230 -4.91 12.70 1.59
N GLN A 231 -5.36 13.93 1.29
CA GLN A 231 -4.87 14.76 0.18
C GLN A 231 -3.78 15.77 0.57
N TYR A 232 -3.37 15.84 1.84
CA TYR A 232 -2.54 16.93 2.37
C TYR A 232 -1.25 17.19 1.57
N ALA A 233 -0.56 16.13 1.10
CA ALA A 233 0.68 16.24 0.33
C ALA A 233 0.49 16.77 -1.11
N THR A 234 -0.74 16.70 -1.64
CA THR A 234 -1.08 17.22 -2.98
C THR A 234 -1.46 18.70 -2.96
N LEU A 235 -1.63 19.26 -1.76
CA LEU A 235 -1.99 20.65 -1.56
C LEU A 235 -0.71 21.49 -1.46
N ASP A 236 -0.69 22.61 -2.17
CA ASP A 236 0.40 23.59 -2.10
C ASP A 236 0.31 24.38 -0.78
N ILE A 237 0.83 23.79 0.29
CA ILE A 237 0.81 24.33 1.65
C ILE A 237 2.22 24.76 2.01
N GLU A 238 2.38 26.06 2.29
CA GLU A 238 3.65 26.64 2.70
C GLU A 238 4.17 26.03 4.01
N GLU A 239 5.45 25.66 4.03
CA GLU A 239 6.10 25.05 5.19
C GLU A 239 6.14 26.05 6.36
N PRO A 240 5.62 25.70 7.55
CA PRO A 240 5.64 26.62 8.69
C PRO A 240 7.07 26.94 9.16
N SER A 241 7.34 28.20 9.48
CA SER A 241 8.64 28.63 10.03
C SER A 241 8.89 28.18 11.48
N ASP A 242 7.84 27.92 12.25
CA ASP A 242 7.93 27.41 13.62
C ASP A 242 8.29 25.92 13.63
N THR A 243 9.35 25.53 14.36
CA THR A 243 9.87 24.15 14.38
C THR A 243 8.80 23.12 14.74
N LYS A 244 7.92 23.41 15.70
CA LYS A 244 6.88 22.46 16.15
C LYS A 244 5.73 22.37 15.14
N ALA A 245 5.40 23.47 14.46
CA ALA A 245 4.45 23.46 13.35
C ALA A 245 5.03 22.74 12.13
N ARG A 246 6.33 22.92 11.86
CA ARG A 246 7.08 22.25 10.79
C ARG A 246 7.10 20.75 10.95
N LEU A 247 7.44 20.23 12.14
CA LEU A 247 7.41 18.79 12.42
C LEU A 247 6.01 18.19 12.17
N ARG A 248 4.96 18.84 12.66
CA ARG A 248 3.57 18.39 12.43
C ARG A 248 3.15 18.48 10.96
N HIS A 249 3.66 19.47 10.23
CA HIS A 249 3.45 19.58 8.78
C HIS A 249 4.13 18.41 8.06
N LEU A 250 5.40 18.13 8.35
CA LEU A 250 6.15 17.01 7.78
C LEU A 250 5.50 15.66 8.09
N GLU A 251 5.03 15.43 9.34
CA GLU A 251 4.28 14.23 9.70
C GLU A 251 3.02 14.04 8.83
N ARG A 252 2.27 15.11 8.58
CA ARG A 252 1.06 15.06 7.73
C ARG A 252 1.39 14.85 6.26
N VAL A 253 2.44 15.51 5.76
CA VAL A 253 2.92 15.31 4.39
C VAL A 253 3.33 13.86 4.19
N ASN A 254 4.13 13.31 5.11
CA ASN A 254 4.59 11.92 5.04
C ASN A 254 3.42 10.93 5.10
N ALA A 255 2.48 11.10 6.04
CA ALA A 255 1.31 10.23 6.15
C ALA A 255 0.39 10.31 4.91
N SER A 256 0.27 11.49 4.30
CA SER A 256 -0.48 11.68 3.05
C SER A 256 0.24 11.08 1.85
N ARG A 257 1.58 11.22 1.75
CA ARG A 257 2.39 10.57 0.70
C ARG A 257 2.28 9.05 0.78
N GLU A 258 2.45 8.47 1.97
CA GLU A 258 2.30 7.02 2.19
C GLU A 258 0.90 6.54 1.76
N TYR A 259 -0.15 7.31 2.06
CA TYR A 259 -1.50 7.01 1.61
C TYR A 259 -1.63 7.06 0.07
N GLN A 260 -1.09 8.09 -0.58
CA GLN A 260 -1.17 8.23 -2.04
C GLN A 260 -0.35 7.15 -2.76
N GLU A 261 0.86 6.85 -2.26
CA GLU A 261 1.74 5.79 -2.74
C GLU A 261 1.06 4.42 -2.61
N ALA A 262 0.49 4.11 -1.44
CA ALA A 262 -0.23 2.85 -1.24
C ALA A 262 -1.44 2.72 -2.18
N ARG A 263 -2.16 3.82 -2.41
CA ARG A 263 -3.29 3.84 -3.37
C ARG A 263 -2.81 3.65 -4.81
N HIS A 264 -1.74 4.33 -5.20
CA HIS A 264 -1.16 4.22 -6.54
C HIS A 264 -0.62 2.81 -6.81
N LEU A 265 0.06 2.21 -5.83
CA LEU A 265 0.55 0.84 -5.91
C LEU A 265 -0.61 -0.15 -6.04
N ALA A 266 -1.68 0.02 -5.26
CA ALA A 266 -2.85 -0.84 -5.36
C ALA A 266 -3.56 -0.71 -6.72
N GLU A 267 -3.63 0.50 -7.29
CA GLU A 267 -4.16 0.70 -8.64
C GLU A 267 -3.29 0.02 -9.70
N HIS A 268 -1.96 0.19 -9.61
CA HIS A 268 -1.02 -0.48 -10.51
C HIS A 268 -1.14 -2.01 -10.43
N GLU A 269 -1.22 -2.57 -9.22
CA GLU A 269 -1.45 -4.00 -9.02
C GLU A 269 -2.78 -4.46 -9.62
N TYR A 270 -3.84 -3.64 -9.50
CA TYR A 270 -5.14 -3.94 -10.09
C TYR A 270 -5.07 -3.95 -11.63
N GLU A 271 -4.48 -2.93 -12.24
CA GLU A 271 -4.30 -2.84 -13.68
C GLU A 271 -3.46 -4.01 -14.22
N ARG A 272 -2.34 -4.32 -13.56
CA ARG A 272 -1.48 -5.44 -13.90
C ARG A 272 -2.19 -6.78 -13.75
N THR A 273 -2.94 -6.97 -12.66
CA THR A 273 -3.77 -8.17 -12.47
C THR A 273 -4.79 -8.31 -13.60
N ARG A 274 -5.44 -7.21 -13.99
CA ARG A 274 -6.43 -7.21 -15.07
C ARG A 274 -5.80 -7.56 -16.42
N GLU A 275 -4.61 -7.04 -16.72
CA GLU A 275 -3.83 -7.39 -17.91
C GLU A 275 -3.49 -8.88 -17.93
N LEU A 276 -2.92 -9.41 -16.85
CA LEU A 276 -2.55 -10.82 -16.75
C LEU A 276 -3.77 -11.75 -16.86
N VAL A 277 -4.89 -11.40 -16.22
CA VAL A 277 -6.15 -12.14 -16.36
C VAL A 277 -6.68 -12.09 -17.78
N SER A 278 -6.49 -10.98 -18.51
CA SER A 278 -6.91 -10.89 -19.92
C SER A 278 -6.12 -11.84 -20.83
N PHE A 279 -4.86 -12.12 -20.49
CA PHE A 279 -3.98 -12.99 -21.26
C PHE A 279 -4.11 -14.47 -20.85
N TYR A 280 -4.06 -14.76 -19.55
CA TYR A 280 -4.03 -16.13 -19.02
C TYR A 280 -5.42 -16.69 -18.63
N GLY A 281 -6.44 -15.83 -18.52
CA GLY A 281 -7.73 -16.16 -17.90
C GLY A 281 -7.61 -16.31 -16.38
N ILE A 282 -8.74 -16.56 -15.69
CA ILE A 282 -8.72 -16.83 -14.24
C ILE A 282 -8.54 -18.33 -13.99
N PRO A 283 -7.44 -18.77 -13.37
CA PRO A 283 -7.18 -20.17 -13.07
C PRO A 283 -8.07 -20.68 -11.94
N LYS A 284 -8.22 -22.01 -11.83
CA LYS A 284 -9.09 -22.64 -10.82
C LYS A 284 -8.64 -22.37 -9.39
N GLN A 285 -7.34 -22.16 -9.18
CA GLN A 285 -6.76 -21.80 -7.90
C GLN A 285 -7.13 -20.37 -7.47
N GLY A 286 -7.48 -19.50 -8.44
CA GLY A 286 -7.80 -18.08 -8.23
C GLY A 286 -6.69 -17.16 -8.76
N ALA A 287 -7.08 -15.93 -9.14
CA ALA A 287 -6.14 -14.95 -9.70
C ALA A 287 -5.04 -14.52 -8.70
N ALA A 288 -5.36 -14.45 -7.40
CA ALA A 288 -4.36 -14.10 -6.39
C ALA A 288 -3.21 -15.13 -6.33
N SER A 289 -3.55 -16.42 -6.17
CA SER A 289 -2.59 -17.51 -5.90
C SER A 289 -1.61 -17.84 -7.02
N SER A 290 -1.95 -17.54 -8.28
CA SER A 290 -1.18 -18.06 -9.43
C SER A 290 -1.03 -17.08 -10.59
N ILE A 291 -1.50 -15.83 -10.42
CA ILE A 291 -1.23 -14.76 -11.38
C ILE A 291 -0.47 -13.66 -10.65
N VAL A 292 -1.04 -13.16 -9.56
CA VAL A 292 -0.44 -12.07 -8.77
C VAL A 292 0.81 -12.54 -8.02
N HIS A 293 0.80 -13.77 -7.48
CA HIS A 293 1.96 -14.34 -6.79
C HIS A 293 3.08 -14.85 -7.70
N ASP A 294 2.80 -15.03 -8.99
CA ASP A 294 3.81 -15.51 -9.95
C ASP A 294 4.36 -14.38 -10.83
N ASP A 295 3.78 -13.19 -10.78
CA ASP A 295 4.23 -12.03 -11.55
C ASP A 295 5.43 -11.34 -10.88
N PRO A 296 6.61 -11.30 -11.54
CA PRO A 296 7.81 -10.68 -10.97
C PRO A 296 7.64 -9.18 -10.73
N GLU A 297 6.80 -8.50 -11.50
CA GLU A 297 6.56 -7.06 -11.39
C GLU A 297 5.80 -6.68 -10.12
N ILE A 298 4.91 -7.56 -9.64
CA ILE A 298 4.21 -7.38 -8.37
C ILE A 298 5.00 -7.97 -7.20
N GLN A 299 5.49 -9.21 -7.33
CA GLN A 299 6.17 -9.88 -6.21
C GLN A 299 7.58 -9.38 -5.96
N GLY A 300 8.32 -9.00 -7.00
CA GLY A 300 9.70 -8.52 -6.88
C GLY A 300 9.83 -7.37 -5.87
N PRO A 301 9.08 -6.27 -6.05
CA PRO A 301 9.04 -5.15 -5.10
C PRO A 301 8.65 -5.58 -3.68
N ARG A 302 7.66 -6.46 -3.52
CA ARG A 302 7.20 -6.94 -2.20
C ARG A 302 8.30 -7.75 -1.48
N ILE A 303 8.95 -8.66 -2.20
CA ILE A 303 10.05 -9.48 -1.67
C ILE A 303 11.24 -8.59 -1.32
N PHE A 304 11.56 -7.62 -2.18
CA PHE A 304 12.62 -6.64 -1.93
C PHE A 304 12.32 -5.81 -0.67
N LYS A 305 11.11 -5.26 -0.56
CA LYS A 305 10.70 -4.47 0.61
C LYS A 305 10.78 -5.28 1.92
N ARG A 306 10.40 -6.55 1.87
CA ARG A 306 10.38 -7.43 3.04
C ARG A 306 11.77 -7.87 3.50
N ASN A 307 12.67 -8.14 2.56
CA ASN A 307 13.94 -8.83 2.87
C ASN A 307 15.20 -7.99 2.60
N CYS A 308 15.13 -7.00 1.70
CA CYS A 308 16.28 -6.23 1.23
C CYS A 308 16.21 -4.76 1.65
N ALA A 309 15.02 -4.17 1.72
CA ALA A 309 14.85 -2.73 1.99
C ALA A 309 15.15 -2.33 3.44
N SER A 310 15.49 -3.27 4.31
CA SER A 310 16.09 -2.98 5.62
C SER A 310 17.55 -2.53 5.53
N CYS A 311 18.20 -2.71 4.38
CA CYS A 311 19.58 -2.32 4.13
C CYS A 311 19.72 -1.51 2.84
N HIS A 312 19.07 -1.95 1.75
CA HIS A 312 19.18 -1.34 0.43
C HIS A 312 18.05 -0.36 0.16
N SER A 313 18.33 0.65 -0.65
CA SER A 313 17.31 1.44 -1.33
C SER A 313 17.14 0.94 -2.78
N TYR A 314 16.01 1.26 -3.39
CA TYR A 314 15.79 1.17 -4.83
C TYR A 314 15.10 2.48 -5.24
N LEU A 315 15.88 3.56 -5.30
CA LEU A 315 15.40 4.91 -5.57
C LEU A 315 16.04 5.47 -6.84
N ASN A 316 15.24 6.05 -7.73
CA ASN A 316 15.75 6.82 -8.86
C ASN A 316 16.34 8.17 -8.41
N GLU A 317 16.85 8.95 -9.37
CA GLU A 317 17.43 10.28 -9.11
C GLU A 317 16.41 11.27 -8.52
N GLU A 318 15.12 11.08 -8.83
CA GLU A 318 14.00 11.86 -8.30
C GLU A 318 13.60 11.44 -6.87
N GLY A 319 14.19 10.36 -6.33
CA GLY A 319 13.88 9.83 -5.01
C GLY A 319 12.59 9.00 -4.94
N GLU A 320 12.10 8.52 -6.09
CA GLU A 320 10.96 7.63 -6.23
C GLU A 320 11.39 6.16 -6.21
N GLY A 321 10.62 5.31 -5.54
CA GLY A 321 10.85 3.86 -5.47
C GLY A 321 10.76 3.32 -4.04
N ILE A 322 11.52 2.27 -3.73
CA ILE A 322 11.52 1.64 -2.40
C ILE A 322 12.63 2.24 -1.56
N ALA A 323 12.26 3.09 -0.62
CA ALA A 323 13.22 3.69 0.31
C ALA A 323 13.75 2.65 1.30
N GLY A 324 15.07 2.53 1.40
CA GLY A 324 15.74 1.83 2.48
C GLY A 324 15.88 2.68 3.75
N PRO A 325 16.67 2.25 4.74
CA PRO A 325 16.97 3.09 5.90
C PRO A 325 17.74 4.32 5.41
N ARG A 326 17.26 5.51 5.75
CA ARG A 326 17.99 6.74 5.43
C ARG A 326 19.13 6.92 6.44
N ALA A 327 20.31 7.26 5.93
CA ALA A 327 21.39 7.78 6.77
C ALA A 327 20.86 8.96 7.61
N PRO A 328 21.11 8.99 8.92
CA PRO A 328 20.78 10.13 9.77
C PRO A 328 21.40 11.40 9.18
N ARG A 329 20.57 12.44 9.08
CA ARG A 329 21.02 13.79 8.70
C ARG A 329 20.95 14.69 9.92
N ASP A 330 21.90 15.61 10.04
CA ASP A 330 21.87 16.64 11.07
C ASP A 330 20.73 17.65 10.81
N ASP A 331 20.55 18.58 11.74
CA ASP A 331 19.51 19.63 11.65
C ASP A 331 19.69 20.57 10.43
N GLU A 332 20.87 20.55 9.80
CA GLU A 332 21.23 21.31 8.61
C GLU A 332 21.07 20.49 7.31
N GLY A 333 20.72 19.21 7.41
CA GLY A 333 20.50 18.31 6.28
C GLY A 333 21.77 17.65 5.74
N ASN A 334 22.93 17.79 6.40
CA ASN A 334 24.14 17.09 6.02
C ASN A 334 24.12 15.64 6.54
N LEU A 335 24.85 14.75 5.88
CA LEU A 335 25.04 13.38 6.35
C LEU A 335 25.80 13.42 7.69
N VAL A 336 25.28 12.75 8.71
CA VAL A 336 26.03 12.57 9.97
C VAL A 336 27.22 11.66 9.67
N GLU A 337 28.45 12.13 9.89
CA GLU A 337 29.70 11.43 9.52
C GLU A 337 29.91 10.07 10.21
N SER A 338 29.12 9.75 11.24
CA SER A 338 29.19 8.43 11.89
C SER A 338 27.87 8.04 12.56
N PRO A 339 26.91 7.49 11.81
CA PRO A 339 25.79 6.79 12.39
C PRO A 339 26.15 5.31 12.51
N GLU A 340 26.16 4.78 13.73
CA GLU A 340 26.22 3.34 14.00
C GLU A 340 24.93 2.64 13.52
N ALA A 341 24.55 2.72 12.24
CA ALA A 341 23.33 2.08 11.72
C ALA A 341 23.11 2.20 10.19
N TYR A 342 23.39 1.10 9.49
CA TYR A 342 22.60 0.51 8.39
C TYR A 342 22.29 1.35 7.13
N ALA A 343 23.18 1.31 6.15
CA ALA A 343 22.78 1.48 4.75
C ALA A 343 23.74 0.77 3.80
N ALA A 344 23.18 -0.02 2.89
CA ALA A 344 23.86 -0.69 1.79
C ALA A 344 23.60 0.10 0.49
N PRO A 345 24.25 -0.26 -0.63
CA PRO A 345 24.10 0.45 -1.91
C PRO A 345 22.65 0.65 -2.34
N ASN A 346 22.37 1.76 -3.00
CA ASN A 346 21.12 1.93 -3.72
C ASN A 346 21.16 1.01 -4.95
N LEU A 347 20.23 0.08 -5.08
CA LEU A 347 20.23 -0.93 -6.15
C LEU A 347 19.48 -0.48 -7.40
N TYR A 348 19.07 0.80 -7.46
CA TYR A 348 18.44 1.35 -8.65
C TYR A 348 19.40 1.31 -9.83
N GLY A 349 18.98 0.68 -10.92
CA GLY A 349 19.82 0.51 -12.11
C GLY A 349 21.02 -0.41 -11.94
N PHE A 350 21.05 -1.28 -10.91
CA PHE A 350 22.14 -2.23 -10.67
C PHE A 350 22.54 -3.01 -11.94
N ALA A 351 23.86 -3.11 -12.19
CA ALA A 351 24.49 -3.79 -13.33
C ALA A 351 24.19 -3.22 -14.73
N THR A 352 23.52 -2.07 -14.82
CA THR A 352 23.41 -1.34 -16.09
C THR A 352 24.76 -0.73 -16.51
N ARG A 353 24.88 -0.29 -17.77
CA ARG A 353 26.03 0.51 -18.22
C ARG A 353 26.29 1.73 -17.34
N GLN A 354 25.23 2.43 -16.93
CA GLN A 354 25.35 3.60 -16.07
C GLN A 354 25.88 3.22 -14.68
N TRP A 355 25.40 2.12 -14.10
CA TRP A 355 25.92 1.59 -12.84
C TRP A 355 27.43 1.35 -12.88
N PHE A 356 27.91 0.68 -13.94
CA PHE A 356 29.34 0.44 -14.10
C PHE A 356 30.15 1.70 -14.37
N ALA A 357 29.58 2.67 -15.09
CA ALA A 357 30.22 3.97 -15.26
C ALA A 357 30.34 4.71 -13.91
N ASP A 358 29.34 4.63 -13.05
CA ASP A 358 29.31 5.33 -11.77
C ASP A 358 30.20 4.67 -10.72
N ILE A 359 30.24 3.33 -10.63
CA ILE A 359 31.12 2.62 -9.69
C ILE A 359 32.61 2.74 -10.08
N LEU A 360 32.91 3.05 -11.35
CA LEU A 360 34.25 3.30 -11.85
C LEU A 360 34.58 4.80 -11.99
N ASP A 361 33.71 5.69 -11.50
CA ASP A 361 33.97 7.13 -11.45
C ASP A 361 34.66 7.49 -10.11
N PRO A 362 35.88 8.07 -10.12
CA PRO A 362 36.61 8.51 -8.93
C PRO A 362 35.79 9.40 -7.98
N LYS A 363 34.82 10.15 -8.50
CA LYS A 363 33.99 11.07 -7.73
C LYS A 363 32.78 10.40 -7.10
N LYS A 364 32.31 9.28 -7.66
CA LYS A 364 31.07 8.61 -7.26
C LYS A 364 31.28 7.27 -6.57
N VAL A 365 32.42 6.60 -6.75
CA VAL A 365 32.66 5.25 -6.22
C VAL A 365 32.45 5.13 -4.71
N ALA A 366 32.76 6.19 -3.96
CA ALA A 366 32.56 6.25 -2.51
C ALA A 366 31.25 6.93 -2.09
N ASP A 367 30.39 7.30 -3.05
CA ASP A 367 29.07 7.80 -2.73
C ASP A 367 28.22 6.71 -2.09
N HIS A 368 27.27 7.16 -1.27
CA HIS A 368 26.34 6.29 -0.56
C HIS A 368 25.54 5.38 -1.52
N ASP A 369 25.28 5.82 -2.75
CA ASP A 369 24.54 5.02 -3.71
C ASP A 369 25.32 3.80 -4.23
N MET A 370 26.67 3.86 -4.24
CA MET A 370 27.53 2.79 -4.78
C MET A 370 27.94 1.75 -3.73
N PHE A 371 28.55 2.17 -2.62
CA PHE A 371 28.99 1.26 -1.55
C PHE A 371 28.23 1.46 -0.22
N GLY A 372 27.36 2.46 -0.12
CA GLY A 372 26.65 2.76 1.12
C GLY A 372 27.61 3.07 2.27
N SER A 373 27.23 2.66 3.49
CA SER A 373 28.09 2.73 4.69
C SER A 373 28.77 1.39 4.98
N THR A 374 29.07 0.62 3.93
CA THR A 374 29.80 -0.65 4.05
C THR A 374 31.30 -0.41 4.14
N SER A 375 32.05 -1.41 4.62
CA SER A 375 33.52 -1.37 4.63
C SER A 375 34.13 -1.20 3.23
N HIS A 376 33.39 -1.47 2.16
CA HIS A 376 33.86 -1.33 0.78
C HIS A 376 34.00 0.13 0.33
N ALA A 377 33.28 1.07 0.95
CA ALA A 377 33.38 2.51 0.61
C ALA A 377 34.78 3.09 0.91
N GLU A 378 35.49 2.48 1.86
CA GLU A 378 36.88 2.80 2.24
C GLU A 378 37.86 1.67 1.86
N GLY A 379 37.40 0.68 1.10
CA GLY A 379 38.17 -0.51 0.75
C GLY A 379 39.05 -0.33 -0.50
N ASP A 380 39.78 -1.40 -0.82
CA ASP A 380 40.78 -1.41 -1.91
C ASP A 380 40.18 -1.05 -3.28
N MET A 381 38.93 -1.47 -3.56
CA MET A 381 38.25 -1.11 -4.81
C MET A 381 38.00 0.40 -4.93
N ALA A 382 37.55 1.05 -3.85
CA ALA A 382 37.32 2.49 -3.85
C ALA A 382 38.63 3.28 -3.93
N ALA A 383 39.71 2.78 -3.30
CA ALA A 383 41.05 3.35 -3.43
C ALA A 383 41.58 3.21 -4.86
N PHE A 384 41.49 2.03 -5.47
CA PHE A 384 41.89 1.78 -6.86
C PHE A 384 41.21 2.74 -7.83
N VAL A 385 39.88 2.89 -7.75
CA VAL A 385 39.15 3.80 -8.64
C VAL A 385 39.57 5.25 -8.44
N LYS A 386 39.83 5.69 -7.21
CA LYS A 386 40.27 7.07 -6.92
C LYS A 386 41.70 7.34 -7.36
N ASP A 387 42.59 6.36 -7.22
CA ASP A 387 44.02 6.55 -7.43
C ASP A 387 44.44 6.26 -8.87
N GLU A 388 43.86 5.23 -9.50
CA GLU A 388 44.26 4.74 -10.83
C GLU A 388 43.35 5.20 -11.97
N LEU A 389 42.09 5.59 -11.68
CA LEU A 389 41.14 6.05 -12.70
C LEU A 389 40.91 7.58 -12.67
N ASP A 390 41.59 8.32 -11.80
CA ASP A 390 41.57 9.78 -11.86
C ASP A 390 42.55 10.32 -12.91
N GLY A 391 42.12 11.32 -13.67
CA GLY A 391 42.98 11.97 -14.66
C GLY A 391 43.38 11.14 -15.88
N LEU A 392 42.60 10.11 -16.24
CA LEU A 392 42.87 9.26 -17.41
C LEU A 392 43.03 10.05 -18.71
N ASN A 393 43.98 9.63 -19.55
CA ASN A 393 44.14 10.18 -20.89
C ASN A 393 43.01 9.69 -21.84
N PRO A 394 42.81 10.31 -23.02
CA PRO A 394 41.72 9.94 -23.92
C PRO A 394 41.72 8.48 -24.40
N ASP A 395 42.88 7.82 -24.46
CA ASP A 395 42.99 6.43 -24.87
C ASP A 395 42.59 5.49 -23.71
N GLN A 396 43.03 5.81 -22.49
CA GLN A 396 42.63 5.11 -21.26
C GLN A 396 41.14 5.28 -20.99
N GLN A 397 40.59 6.47 -21.20
CA GLN A 397 39.16 6.74 -21.05
C GLN A 397 38.32 5.86 -22.01
N ARG A 398 38.76 5.72 -23.26
CA ARG A 398 38.10 4.82 -24.22
C ARG A 398 38.18 3.35 -23.80
N LYS A 399 39.32 2.91 -23.24
CA LYS A 399 39.43 1.55 -22.67
C LYS A 399 38.45 1.36 -21.51
N LEU A 400 38.33 2.34 -20.61
CA LEU A 400 37.37 2.30 -19.51
C LEU A 400 35.93 2.18 -20.01
N GLU A 401 35.55 2.95 -21.03
CA GLU A 401 34.21 2.86 -21.66
C GLU A 401 33.95 1.46 -22.27
N GLN A 402 34.98 0.85 -22.89
CA GLN A 402 34.90 -0.52 -23.41
C GLN A 402 34.73 -1.55 -22.29
N ILE A 403 35.47 -1.40 -21.19
CA ILE A 403 35.35 -2.23 -19.99
C ILE A 403 33.94 -2.13 -19.40
N VAL A 404 33.41 -0.91 -19.25
CA VAL A 404 32.03 -0.68 -18.79
C VAL A 404 31.03 -1.41 -19.68
N ALA A 405 31.18 -1.31 -21.00
CA ALA A 405 30.31 -2.02 -21.93
C ALA A 405 30.41 -3.55 -21.76
N ALA A 406 31.62 -4.10 -21.65
CA ALA A 406 31.85 -5.52 -21.45
C ALA A 406 31.27 -6.05 -20.14
N LEU A 407 31.51 -5.37 -19.02
CA LEU A 407 31.00 -5.77 -17.70
C LEU A 407 29.48 -5.67 -17.62
N SER A 408 28.88 -4.60 -18.14
CA SER A 408 27.42 -4.45 -18.16
C SER A 408 26.73 -5.51 -18.99
N ALA A 409 27.34 -5.98 -20.09
CA ALA A 409 26.77 -6.99 -20.97
C ALA A 409 26.68 -8.36 -20.29
N GLU A 410 27.51 -8.65 -19.27
CA GLU A 410 27.44 -9.88 -18.49
C GLU A 410 26.08 -10.05 -17.79
N ALA A 411 25.40 -8.94 -17.45
CA ALA A 411 24.10 -8.96 -16.80
C ALA A 411 22.95 -9.38 -17.73
N SER A 412 23.13 -9.28 -19.06
CA SER A 412 22.11 -9.62 -20.06
C SER A 412 20.76 -8.94 -19.83
N LEU A 413 20.77 -7.67 -19.41
CA LEU A 413 19.55 -6.92 -19.09
C LEU A 413 18.71 -6.62 -20.35
N ALA A 414 17.41 -6.89 -20.27
CA ALA A 414 16.48 -6.63 -21.37
C ALA A 414 16.45 -5.15 -21.80
N SER A 415 16.69 -4.22 -20.87
CA SER A 415 16.69 -2.78 -21.10
C SER A 415 17.85 -2.27 -21.95
N GLN A 416 18.95 -3.02 -22.07
CA GLN A 416 20.17 -2.58 -22.78
C GLN A 416 20.57 -3.53 -23.92
N ILE A 417 19.73 -4.51 -24.26
CA ILE A 417 20.03 -5.55 -25.25
C ILE A 417 20.40 -4.99 -26.64
N ASP A 418 19.78 -3.88 -27.06
CA ASP A 418 20.07 -3.23 -28.33
C ASP A 418 21.44 -2.55 -28.33
N ASP A 419 21.85 -1.98 -27.20
CA ASP A 419 23.14 -1.34 -27.07
C ASP A 419 24.26 -2.38 -26.94
N ASP A 420 23.99 -3.51 -26.30
CA ASP A 420 24.90 -4.66 -26.25
C ASP A 420 25.07 -5.28 -27.64
N ALA A 421 24.01 -5.39 -28.43
CA ALA A 421 24.08 -5.85 -29.82
C ALA A 421 24.93 -4.91 -30.70
N LYS A 422 24.80 -3.59 -30.53
CA LYS A 422 25.65 -2.61 -31.25
C LYS A 422 27.12 -2.74 -30.84
N ALA A 423 27.39 -2.79 -29.54
CA ALA A 423 28.74 -2.92 -28.99
C ALA A 423 29.40 -4.26 -29.36
N LEU A 424 28.61 -5.31 -29.59
CA LEU A 424 29.11 -6.56 -30.15
C LEU A 424 29.47 -6.39 -31.64
N ALA A 425 28.61 -5.71 -32.41
CA ALA A 425 28.77 -5.55 -33.85
C ALA A 425 29.96 -4.67 -34.25
N ASP A 426 30.27 -3.65 -33.46
CA ASP A 426 31.42 -2.77 -33.67
C ASP A 426 32.72 -3.25 -32.99
N GLY A 427 32.65 -4.37 -32.25
CA GLY A 427 33.78 -4.99 -31.57
C GLY A 427 34.15 -4.38 -30.22
N THR A 428 33.37 -3.42 -29.72
CA THR A 428 33.55 -2.78 -28.41
C THR A 428 33.54 -3.80 -27.27
N LEU A 429 32.63 -4.79 -27.29
CA LEU A 429 32.55 -5.80 -26.23
C LEU A 429 33.79 -6.70 -26.17
N GLU A 430 34.29 -7.16 -27.32
CA GLU A 430 35.48 -8.02 -27.36
C GLU A 430 36.75 -7.26 -26.94
N GLN A 431 36.86 -5.99 -27.35
CA GLN A 431 37.94 -5.10 -26.90
C GLN A 431 37.83 -4.84 -25.40
N GLY A 432 36.63 -4.60 -24.87
CA GLY A 432 36.38 -4.40 -23.46
C GLY A 432 36.73 -5.62 -22.62
N ARG A 433 36.32 -6.82 -23.06
CA ARG A 433 36.64 -8.09 -22.37
C ARG A 433 38.14 -8.32 -22.28
N ALA A 434 38.88 -8.08 -23.36
CA ALA A 434 40.32 -8.14 -23.35
C ALA A 434 40.92 -7.08 -22.41
N ALA A 435 40.37 -5.86 -22.43
CA ALA A 435 40.86 -4.76 -21.61
C ALA A 435 40.66 -4.96 -20.10
N VAL A 436 39.72 -5.81 -19.65
CA VAL A 436 39.57 -6.15 -18.22
C VAL A 436 40.84 -6.81 -17.65
N ALA A 437 41.55 -7.60 -18.47
CA ALA A 437 42.79 -8.26 -18.10
C ALA A 437 44.06 -7.43 -18.41
N GLU A 438 43.90 -6.26 -19.04
CA GLU A 438 45.00 -5.35 -19.31
C GLU A 438 45.07 -4.25 -18.24
N ALA A 439 46.29 -3.82 -17.90
CA ALA A 439 46.45 -2.66 -17.03
C ALA A 439 45.92 -1.38 -17.70
N ILE A 440 45.08 -0.63 -16.97
CA ILE A 440 44.57 0.68 -17.44
C ILE A 440 45.61 1.77 -17.19
N ASP A 441 46.12 1.86 -15.96
CA ASP A 441 47.27 2.69 -15.60
C ASP A 441 48.42 1.80 -15.08
N SER A 442 48.37 1.39 -13.80
CA SER A 442 49.40 0.51 -13.23
C SER A 442 48.92 -0.92 -12.92
N GLN A 443 47.61 -1.13 -12.80
CA GLN A 443 46.99 -2.42 -12.45
C GLN A 443 45.85 -2.79 -13.40
N ALA A 444 45.62 -4.10 -13.56
CA ALA A 444 44.49 -4.67 -14.30
C ALA A 444 43.35 -5.02 -13.34
N CYS A 445 42.11 -5.03 -13.83
CA CYS A 445 40.97 -5.43 -13.01
C CYS A 445 41.12 -6.90 -12.54
N THR A 446 41.75 -7.75 -13.36
CA THR A 446 42.00 -9.16 -13.04
C THR A 446 43.05 -9.40 -11.96
N ASP A 447 43.78 -8.37 -11.53
CA ASP A 447 44.70 -8.49 -10.40
C ASP A 447 43.93 -8.71 -9.08
N CYS A 448 42.68 -8.24 -9.00
CA CYS A 448 41.81 -8.40 -7.84
C CYS A 448 40.55 -9.25 -8.14
N HIS A 449 40.06 -9.24 -9.38
CA HIS A 449 38.84 -9.94 -9.77
C HIS A 449 39.11 -11.14 -10.67
N LYS A 450 38.28 -12.17 -10.57
CA LYS A 450 38.17 -13.17 -11.63
C LYS A 450 37.27 -12.65 -12.75
N PHE A 451 37.66 -12.88 -14.00
CA PHE A 451 36.83 -12.61 -15.16
C PHE A 451 37.08 -13.66 -16.25
N HIS A 452 36.06 -14.48 -16.53
CA HIS A 452 36.16 -15.68 -17.38
C HIS A 452 37.32 -16.57 -16.93
N ASP A 453 38.31 -16.77 -17.80
CA ASP A 453 39.47 -17.63 -17.57
C ASP A 453 40.67 -16.89 -16.94
N GLU A 454 40.56 -15.58 -16.72
CA GLU A 454 41.62 -14.71 -16.18
C GLU A 454 41.35 -14.34 -14.71
N GLY A 455 42.42 -14.18 -13.93
CA GLY A 455 42.35 -13.86 -12.49
C GLY A 455 42.00 -15.05 -11.58
N GLU A 456 42.13 -14.84 -10.28
CA GLU A 456 41.89 -15.85 -9.23
C GLU A 456 40.74 -15.43 -8.31
N LEU A 457 40.09 -16.39 -7.66
CA LEU A 457 39.03 -16.13 -6.68
C LEU A 457 39.60 -15.70 -5.32
N GLY A 458 38.79 -14.97 -4.55
CA GLY A 458 39.03 -14.73 -3.13
C GLY A 458 39.55 -13.35 -2.72
N TYR A 459 39.93 -12.48 -3.67
CA TYR A 459 40.26 -11.07 -3.38
C TYR A 459 39.09 -10.12 -3.64
N GLY A 460 38.44 -10.26 -4.79
CA GLY A 460 37.20 -9.55 -5.15
C GLY A 460 36.16 -10.49 -5.77
N PRO A 461 34.93 -10.02 -5.96
CA PRO A 461 33.88 -10.82 -6.60
C PRO A 461 34.24 -11.20 -8.03
N ASP A 462 33.87 -12.42 -8.42
CA ASP A 462 33.91 -12.90 -9.80
C ASP A 462 32.98 -12.04 -10.65
N LEU A 463 33.56 -11.40 -11.66
CA LEU A 463 32.84 -10.51 -12.58
C LEU A 463 32.19 -11.30 -13.74
N THR A 464 32.45 -12.60 -13.85
CA THR A 464 31.86 -13.46 -14.88
C THR A 464 30.35 -13.62 -14.66
N GLY A 465 29.55 -13.15 -15.61
CA GLY A 465 28.11 -13.11 -15.49
C GLY A 465 27.61 -12.11 -14.45
N TYR A 466 28.39 -11.09 -14.06
CA TYR A 466 27.99 -10.13 -13.03
C TYR A 466 26.60 -9.52 -13.33
N GLY A 467 25.70 -9.55 -12.35
CA GLY A 467 24.33 -9.05 -12.50
C GLY A 467 23.37 -9.95 -13.30
N SER A 468 23.85 -11.08 -13.84
CA SER A 468 22.97 -12.09 -14.44
C SER A 468 22.12 -12.79 -13.37
N TYR A 469 21.07 -13.50 -13.78
CA TYR A 469 20.23 -14.28 -12.89
C TYR A 469 21.04 -15.25 -12.01
N GLU A 470 21.95 -16.03 -12.61
CA GLU A 470 22.76 -17.02 -11.88
C GLU A 470 23.71 -16.35 -10.88
N TRP A 471 24.28 -15.22 -11.26
CA TRP A 471 25.17 -14.46 -10.38
C TRP A 471 24.41 -13.84 -9.20
N LEU A 472 23.27 -13.20 -9.47
CA LEU A 472 22.41 -12.62 -8.43
C LEU A 472 21.86 -13.70 -7.49
N TYR A 473 21.37 -14.81 -8.04
CA TYR A 473 20.89 -15.94 -7.24
C TYR A 473 22.01 -16.47 -6.33
N GLY A 474 23.21 -16.67 -6.88
CA GLY A 474 24.36 -17.11 -6.10
C GLY A 474 24.76 -16.12 -5.00
N LEU A 475 24.82 -14.82 -5.32
CA LEU A 475 25.18 -13.78 -4.35
C LEU A 475 24.17 -13.71 -3.20
N ILE A 476 22.87 -13.73 -3.50
CA ILE A 476 21.81 -13.69 -2.48
C ILE A 476 21.81 -15.00 -1.68
N ALA A 477 22.02 -16.15 -2.34
CA ALA A 477 22.10 -17.44 -1.68
C ALA A 477 23.24 -17.49 -0.66
N ASN A 478 24.46 -17.18 -1.09
CA ASN A 478 25.64 -17.18 -0.23
C ASN A 478 26.65 -16.08 -0.58
N PRO A 479 26.51 -14.88 -0.01
CA PRO A 479 27.43 -13.77 -0.29
C PRO A 479 28.85 -14.01 0.24
N ALA A 480 29.01 -14.92 1.20
CA ALA A 480 30.30 -15.32 1.77
C ALA A 480 31.01 -16.44 0.97
N HIS A 481 30.46 -16.87 -0.17
CA HIS A 481 31.17 -17.80 -1.06
C HIS A 481 32.41 -17.11 -1.66
N GLU A 482 33.48 -17.87 -1.91
CA GLU A 482 34.75 -17.37 -2.52
C GLU A 482 34.58 -16.74 -3.91
N ARG A 483 33.45 -17.03 -4.57
CA ARG A 483 33.05 -16.45 -5.85
C ARG A 483 32.59 -15.00 -5.70
N PHE A 484 32.11 -14.61 -4.53
CA PHE A 484 31.56 -13.28 -4.26
C PHE A 484 32.51 -12.55 -3.31
N TYR A 485 32.06 -12.25 -2.09
CA TYR A 485 32.85 -11.45 -1.17
C TYR A 485 33.66 -12.29 -0.18
N GLY A 486 33.44 -13.61 -0.08
CA GLY A 486 34.22 -14.46 0.83
C GLY A 486 34.24 -13.91 2.26
N ASP A 487 35.43 -13.82 2.85
CA ASP A 487 35.67 -13.23 4.18
C ASP A 487 35.51 -11.69 4.21
N SER A 488 35.43 -11.03 3.04
CA SER A 488 35.19 -9.59 2.92
C SER A 488 33.70 -9.21 2.91
N ASN A 489 32.79 -10.20 3.01
CA ASN A 489 31.36 -9.90 3.17
C ASN A 489 31.13 -9.16 4.49
N ASP A 490 30.88 -7.85 4.41
CA ASP A 490 30.68 -6.99 5.58
C ASP A 490 29.49 -7.45 6.44
N ARG A 491 28.29 -7.47 5.84
CA ARG A 491 27.04 -7.70 6.60
C ARG A 491 25.88 -8.25 5.79
N MET A 492 26.09 -8.68 4.54
CA MET A 492 25.00 -9.22 3.72
C MET A 492 24.60 -10.61 4.27
N PRO A 493 23.31 -10.83 4.61
CA PRO A 493 22.87 -12.09 5.15
C PRO A 493 22.83 -13.20 4.08
N LEU A 494 23.07 -14.43 4.53
CA LEU A 494 22.88 -15.67 3.79
C LEU A 494 21.37 -15.96 3.65
N PHE A 495 20.90 -16.34 2.45
CA PHE A 495 19.49 -16.74 2.24
C PHE A 495 19.30 -18.20 1.80
N ALA A 496 20.40 -18.93 1.58
CA ALA A 496 20.38 -20.38 1.33
C ALA A 496 21.21 -21.12 2.38
N GLU A 497 20.70 -22.26 2.87
CA GLU A 497 21.44 -23.20 3.72
C GLU A 497 21.90 -22.66 5.10
N HIS A 498 20.95 -22.19 5.92
CA HIS A 498 21.08 -22.09 7.38
C HIS A 498 20.86 -23.46 8.04
N PRO A 499 21.92 -24.19 8.42
CA PRO A 499 21.77 -25.54 8.97
C PRO A 499 21.16 -25.54 10.37
N GLU A 500 21.37 -24.48 11.15
CA GLU A 500 20.83 -24.35 12.52
C GLU A 500 19.43 -23.71 12.56
N THR A 501 19.07 -22.93 11.53
CA THR A 501 17.78 -22.21 11.44
C THR A 501 17.16 -22.31 10.03
N PRO A 502 16.57 -23.46 9.67
CA PRO A 502 16.01 -23.67 8.32
C PRO A 502 14.90 -22.69 7.91
N SER A 503 14.24 -22.02 8.86
CA SER A 503 13.23 -20.99 8.58
C SER A 503 13.78 -19.73 7.92
N LEU A 504 15.11 -19.53 7.92
CA LEU A 504 15.79 -18.43 7.25
C LEU A 504 16.15 -18.75 5.79
N ASN A 505 15.91 -19.98 5.33
CA ASN A 505 16.20 -20.41 3.97
C ASN A 505 15.11 -19.99 3.00
N LEU A 506 15.16 -18.73 2.56
CA LEU A 506 14.16 -18.18 1.63
C LEU A 506 14.37 -18.63 0.18
N LEU A 507 15.56 -19.14 -0.17
CA LEU A 507 15.91 -19.58 -1.53
C LEU A 507 16.02 -21.11 -1.69
N SER A 508 15.82 -21.88 -0.61
CA SER A 508 15.78 -23.34 -0.72
C SER A 508 14.47 -23.78 -1.38
N PRO A 509 14.50 -24.70 -2.37
CA PRO A 509 13.28 -25.26 -2.91
C PRO A 509 12.53 -26.02 -1.81
N HIS A 510 11.33 -25.55 -1.47
CA HIS A 510 10.41 -26.23 -0.56
C HIS A 510 9.68 -27.38 -1.25
#